data_AF-A0A2V7YWU0-F1
#
_entry.id   AF-A0A2V7YWU0-F1
#
_cell.length_a   1.000
_cell.length_b   1.000
_cell.length_c   1.000
_cell.angle_alpha   90.00
_cell.angle_beta   90.00
_cell.angle_gamma   90.00
#
_symmetry.space_group_name_H-M   'P 1'
#
loop_
_entity.id
_entity.type
_entity.pdbx_description
1 polymer ?
#
loop_
_entity_poly.entity_id
_entity_poly.type
_entity_poly.pdbx_seq_one_letter_code
_entity_poly.pdbx_strand_id
1 'polypeptide(L)' 'MAGDINPWKLMEAHAAELRALGVRRIGVFGSFAKGEAKPESDVDVISSRGPSIS' A
#
# COMPACT_ATOMS: atom_id res chain seq x y z
N MET A 1 22.56 -8.00 0.45
CA MET A 1 21.53 -8.58 -0.43
C MET A 1 20.19 -8.15 0.15
N ALA A 2 19.66 -7.02 -0.30
CA ALA A 2 18.31 -6.61 0.07
C ALA A 2 17.39 -7.59 -0.65
N GLY A 3 16.85 -8.57 0.07
CA GLY A 3 15.89 -9.50 -0.51
C GLY A 3 14.73 -8.70 -1.07
N ASP A 4 14.30 -9.01 -2.29
CA ASP A 4 13.22 -8.34 -2.99
C ASP A 4 12.00 -8.20 -2.07
N ILE A 5 11.83 -7.01 -1.48
CA ILE A 5 10.68 -6.71 -0.64
C ILE A 5 9.50 -6.67 -1.59
N ASN A 6 8.62 -7.67 -1.48
CA ASN A 6 7.37 -7.68 -2.21
C ASN A 6 6.39 -6.74 -1.48
N PRO A 7 6.03 -5.59 -2.06
CA PRO A 7 5.24 -4.57 -1.38
C PRO A 7 3.83 -5.05 -1.05
N TRP A 8 3.25 -5.94 -1.86
CA TRP A 8 1.95 -6.56 -1.57
C TRP A 8 2.01 -7.41 -0.30
N LYS A 9 3.03 -8.26 -0.17
CA LYS A 9 3.21 -9.09 1.03
C LYS A 9 3.39 -8.25 2.29
N LEU A 10 4.08 -7.12 2.18
CA LEU A 10 4.24 -6.19 3.30
C LEU A 10 2.89 -5.57 3.69
N MET A 11 2.11 -5.09 2.71
CA MET A 11 0.79 -4.53 2.98
C MET A 11 -0.18 -5.56 3.56
N GLU A 12 -0.12 -6.82 3.11
CA GLU A 12 -0.89 -7.93 3.67
C GLU A 12 -0.50 -8.22 5.12
N ALA A 13 0.81 -8.27 5.42
CA ALA A 13 1.31 -8.52 6.78
C ALA A 13 0.84 -7.44 7.78
N HIS A 14 0.72 -6.19 7.33
CA HIS A 14 0.27 -5.05 8.16
C HIS A 14 -1.23 -4.73 8.00
N ALA A 15 -2.01 -5.57 7.33
CA ALA A 15 -3.42 -5.27 7.03
C ALA A 15 -4.28 -5.02 8.29
N ALA A 16 -4.00 -5.73 9.39
CA ALA A 16 -4.71 -5.55 10.66
C ALA A 16 -4.43 -4.18 11.29
N GLU A 17 -3.17 -3.76 11.29
CA GLU A 17 -2.74 -2.44 11.80
C GLU A 17 -3.34 -1.32 10.96
N LEU A 18 -3.30 -1.45 9.63
CA LEU A 18 -3.89 -0.49 8.70
C LEU A 18 -5.41 -0.33 8.94
N ARG A 19 -6.11 -1.44 9.18
CA ARG A 19 -7.55 -1.42 9.54
C ARG A 19 -7.81 -0.75 10.88
N ALA A 20 -6.97 -1.01 11.89
CA ALA A 20 -7.06 -0.35 13.19
C ALA A 20 -6.84 1.17 13.07
N LEU A 21 -5.98 1.59 12.14
CA LEU A 21 -5.79 2.98 11.70
C LEU A 21 -6.92 3.48 10.78
N GLY A 22 -8.05 2.77 10.71
CA GLY A 22 -9.26 3.19 9.98
C GLY A 22 -9.16 3.09 8.46
N VAL A 23 -8.07 2.57 7.90
CA VAL A 23 -7.91 2.38 6.46
C VAL A 23 -8.90 1.32 5.99
N ARG A 24 -9.81 1.69 5.09
CA ARG A 24 -10.79 0.77 4.48
C ARG A 24 -10.37 0.26 3.13
N ARG A 25 -9.71 1.10 2.33
CA ARG A 25 -9.21 0.74 1.00
C ARG A 25 -7.86 1.40 0.76
N ILE A 26 -7.00 0.69 0.06
CA ILE A 26 -5.73 1.18 -0.45
C ILE A 26 -5.74 1.02 -1.96
N GLY A 27 -5.44 2.10 -2.68
CA GLY A 27 -5.17 2.07 -4.11
C GLY A 27 -3.69 2.27 -4.36
N VAL A 28 -3.13 1.53 -5.31
CA VAL A 28 -1.76 1.74 -5.80
C VAL A 28 -1.82 2.69 -6.99
N PHE A 29 -0.91 3.66 -7.03
CA PHE A 29 -0.78 4.59 -8.15
C PHE A 29 0.68 4.68 -8.62
N GLY A 30 0.96 5.60 -9.56
CA GLY A 30 2.32 5.79 -10.07
C GLY A 30 2.78 4.70 -11.05
N SER A 31 4.08 4.45 -11.10
CA SER A 31 4.72 3.53 -12.04
C SER A 31 4.20 2.09 -11.92
N PHE A 32 3.86 1.65 -10.71
CA PHE A 32 3.25 0.34 -10.46
C PHE A 32 1.86 0.21 -11.09
N ALA A 33 1.03 1.26 -11.01
CA ALA A 33 -0.28 1.26 -11.66
C ALA A 33 -0.21 1.34 -13.19
N LYS A 34 0.88 1.90 -13.73
CA LYS A 34 1.12 2.03 -15.18
C LYS A 34 1.84 0.82 -15.78
N GLY A 35 2.36 -0.10 -14.97
CA GLY A 35 3.19 -1.21 -15.43
C GLY A 35 4.62 -0.83 -15.85
N GLU A 36 5.07 0.36 -15.45
CA GLU A 36 6.39 0.93 -15.77
C GLU A 36 7.37 0.84 -14.57
N ALA A 37 6.96 0.18 -13.48
CA ALA A 37 7.77 0.04 -12.28
C ALA A 37 9.04 -0.80 -12.54
N LYS A 38 10.16 -0.29 -12.05
CA LYS A 38 11.47 -0.95 -12.03
C LYS A 38 11.74 -1.52 -10.63
N PRO A 39 12.72 -2.43 -10.46
CA PRO A 39 13.05 -2.98 -9.14
C PRO A 39 13.40 -1.93 -8.08
N GLU A 40 13.91 -0.78 -8.50
CA GLU A 40 14.27 0.35 -7.62
C GLU A 40 13.13 1.36 -7.44
N SER A 41 11.97 1.13 -8.05
CA SER A 41 10.84 2.06 -7.97
C SER A 41 10.15 1.98 -6.61
N ASP A 42 9.85 3.14 -6.06
CA ASP A 42 8.98 3.27 -4.90
C ASP A 42 7.53 2.85 -5.24
N VAL A 43 6.75 2.51 -4.20
CA VAL A 43 5.34 2.15 -4.32
C VAL A 43 4.48 3.27 -3.72
N ASP A 44 3.76 3.97 -4.59
CA ASP A 44 2.86 5.02 -4.17
C ASP A 44 1.46 4.47 -3.83
N VAL A 45 0.97 4.78 -2.62
CA VAL A 45 -0.33 4.29 -2.13
C VAL A 45 -1.22 5.42 -1.64
N ILE A 46 -2.49 5.37 -2.04
CA ILE A 46 -3.53 6.26 -1.52
C ILE A 46 -4.49 5.44 -0.64
N SER A 47 -4.79 5.93 0.55
CA SER A 47 -5.72 5.26 1.46
C SER A 47 -6.99 6.08 1.68
N SER A 48 -8.10 5.38 1.89
CA SER A 48 -9.36 6.00 2.31
C SER A 48 -9.76 5.49 3.69
N ARG A 49 -10.25 6.41 4.53
CA ARG A 49 -10.89 6.09 5.81
C ARG A 49 -12.41 6.07 5.66
N GLY A 50 -13.07 5.35 6.56
CA GLY A 50 -14.53 5.48 6.73
C GLY A 50 -14.92 6.87 7.26
N PRO A 51 -16.21 7.25 7.17
CA PRO A 51 -16.68 8.50 7.76
C PRO A 51 -16.31 8.55 9.25
N SER A 52 -15.69 9.66 9.67
CA SER A 52 -15.44 9.94 11.08
C SER A 52 -16.75 10.46 11.67
N ILE A 53 -17.52 9.59 12.31
CA ILE A 53 -18.61 10.02 13.17
C ILE A 53 -17.99 10.40 14.52
N SER A 54 -17.84 11.71 14.75
CA SER A 54 -17.56 12.27 16.07
C SER A 54 -18.83 12.36 16.90
#